data_AF-A0AA35JV94-F1
#
_entry.id   AF-A0AA35JV94-F1
#
_cell.length_a   1.000
_cell.length_b   1.000
_cell.length_c   1.000
_cell.angle_alpha   90.00
_cell.angle_beta   90.00
_cell.angle_gamma   90.00
#
_symmetry.space_group_name_H-M   'P 1'
#
loop_
_entity.id
_entity.type
_entity.pdbx_description
1 polymer ?
#
loop_
_entity_poly.entity_id
_entity_poly.type
_entity_poly.pdbx_seq_one_letter_code
_entity_poly.pdbx_strand_id
1 'polypeptide(L)' 'MSVFVILKVKVLIDIREYWMDQEGEMKPGRKGISLNPEQWSQLKEQITDIDEA' A
#
# COMPACT_ATOMS: atom_id res chain seq x y z
N MET A 1 -8.08 2.53 -7.70
CA MET A 1 -7.74 3.88 -7.24
C MET A 1 -6.67 3.72 -6.16
N SER A 2 -5.39 3.90 -6.49
CA SER A 2 -4.29 3.70 -5.52
C SER A 2 -4.08 4.97 -4.70
N VAL A 3 -4.23 4.85 -3.37
CA VAL A 3 -4.09 5.97 -2.43
C VAL A 3 -2.66 5.99 -1.90
N PHE A 4 -1.87 7.00 -2.27
CA PHE A 4 -0.51 7.21 -1.77
C PHE A 4 -0.55 8.22 -0.61
N VAL A 5 -0.06 7.84 0.57
CA VAL A 5 0.05 8.71 1.75
C VAL A 5 1.51 9.06 1.99
N ILE A 6 1.86 10.36 2.01
CA ILE A 6 3.24 10.84 2.23
C ILE A 6 3.39 11.25 3.71
N LEU A 7 4.13 10.47 4.50
CA LEU A 7 4.52 10.83 5.87
C LEU A 7 5.92 11.47 5.90
N LYS A 8 6.02 12.61 6.60
CA LYS A 8 7.16 13.53 6.64
C LYS A 8 8.49 12.79 6.94
N VAL A 9 9.45 12.93 6.01
CA VAL A 9 10.88 12.52 6.06
C VAL A 9 11.26 11.13 5.53
N LYS A 10 10.34 10.17 5.32
CA LYS A 10 10.66 8.94 4.57
C LYS A 10 9.52 8.60 3.63
N VAL A 11 9.81 8.55 2.32
CA VAL A 11 8.85 8.05 1.32
C VAL A 11 8.60 6.59 1.66
N LEU A 12 7.40 6.30 2.15
CA LEU A 12 6.93 4.94 2.42
C LEU A 12 5.70 4.70 1.55
N ILE A 13 5.59 3.49 1.03
CA ILE A 13 4.48 3.05 0.19
C ILE A 13 3.57 2.21 1.07
N ASP A 14 2.45 2.78 1.51
CA ASP A 14 1.44 2.09 2.31
C ASP A 14 0.43 1.41 1.39
N ILE A 15 0.38 0.08 1.44
CA ILE A 15 -0.62 -0.75 0.78
C ILE A 15 -1.58 -1.21 1.85
N ARG A 16 -2.81 -0.67 1.86
CA ARG A 16 -3.77 -0.90 2.93
C ARG A 16 -5.18 -1.06 2.39
N GLU A 17 -5.91 -1.98 2.99
CA GLU A 17 -7.34 -2.13 2.76
C GLU A 17 -8.09 -1.02 3.50
N TYR A 18 -8.95 -0.30 2.79
CA TYR A 18 -9.85 0.68 3.37
C TYR A 18 -11.25 0.11 3.42
N TRP A 19 -11.99 0.44 4.47
CA TRP A 19 -13.40 0.15 4.60
C TRP A 19 -14.19 1.45 4.66
N MET A 20 -15.42 1.41 4.19
CA MET A 20 -16.35 2.54 4.25
C MET A 20 -17.18 2.40 5.51
N ASP A 21 -17.20 3.45 6.34
CA ASP A 21 -18.07 3.49 7.50
C ASP A 21 -19.53 3.79 7.12
N GLN A 22 -20.42 3.77 8.12
CA GLN A 22 -21.85 4.03 7.91
C GLN A 22 -22.12 5.48 7.51
N GLU A 23 -21.20 6.39 7.82
CA GLU A 23 -21.22 7.79 7.41
C GLU A 23 -20.63 8.04 6.00
N GLY A 24 -20.07 7.00 5.36
CA GLY A 24 -19.47 7.07 4.02
C GLY A 24 -18.01 7.55 4.00
N GLU A 25 -17.35 7.67 5.16
CA GLU A 25 -15.92 7.97 5.22
C GLU A 25 -15.07 6.72 4.99
N MET A 26 -13.97 6.91 4.28
CA MET A 26 -12.98 5.85 4.05
C MET A 26 -12.03 5.77 5.25
N LYS A 27 -12.11 4.68 6.00
CA LYS A 27 -11.22 4.43 7.15
C LYS A 27 -10.16 3.40 6.81
N PRO A 28 -8.90 3.61 7.23
CA PRO A 28 -7.85 2.61 7.06
C PRO A 28 -8.18 1.36 7.89
N GLY A 29 -8.17 0.19 7.25
CA GLY A 29 -8.32 -1.09 7.90
C GLY A 29 -7.03 -1.55 8.61
N ARG A 30 -7.16 -2.59 9.45
CA ARG A 30 -6.02 -3.24 10.11
C ARG A 30 -5.14 -4.02 9.13
N LYS A 31 -5.69 -4.45 7.99
CA LYS A 31 -4.96 -5.15 6.94
C LYS A 31 -4.22 -4.15 6.06
N GLY A 32 -2.90 -4.10 6.20
CA GLY A 32 -2.03 -3.30 5.34
C GLY A 32 -0.56 -3.49 5.71
N ILE A 33 0.30 -3.13 4.78
CA ILE A 33 1.76 -3.13 4.93
C ILE A 33 2.31 -1.79 4.47
N SER A 34 3.25 -1.24 5.22
CA SER A 34 4.01 -0.06 4.83
C SER A 34 5.39 -0.50 4.35
N LEU A 35 5.66 -0.32 3.06
CA LEU A 35 6.92 -0.68 2.43
C LEU A 35 7.85 0.53 2.36
N ASN A 36 9.13 0.30 2.55
CA ASN A 36 10.15 1.29 2.22
C ASN A 36 10.45 1.26 0.70
N PRO A 37 11.18 2.26 0.14
CA PRO A 37 11.45 2.33 -1.29
C PRO A 37 12.23 1.13 -1.84
N GLU A 38 13.10 0.53 -1.04
CA GLU A 38 13.91 -0.64 -1.42
C GLU A 38 13.04 -1.89 -1.54
N GLN A 39 12.20 -2.16 -0.53
CA GLN A 39 11.22 -3.24 -0.54
C GLN A 39 10.23 -3.10 -1.69
N TRP A 40 9.82 -1.87 -2.02
CA TRP A 40 8.99 -1.62 -3.20
C TRP A 40 9.71 -1.90 -4.52
N SER A 41 11.01 -1.60 -4.61
CA SER A 41 11.79 -1.94 -5.80
C SER A 41 11.87 -3.45 -6.00
N GLN A 42 12.17 -4.20 -4.94
CA GLN A 42 12.21 -5.66 -4.97
C GLN A 42 10.84 -6.26 -5.32
N LEU A 43 9.75 -5.71 -4.76
CA LEU A 43 8.41 -6.14 -5.10
C LEU A 43 8.16 -5.98 -6.60
N LYS A 44 8.50 -4.82 -7.18
CA LYS A 44 8.33 -4.57 -8.62
C LYS A 44 9.12 -5.53 -9.51
N GLU A 45 10.32 -5.92 -9.09
CA GLU A 45 11.13 -6.90 -9.83
C GLU A 45 10.47 -8.28 -9.83
N GLN A 46 9.83 -8.65 -8.73
CA GLN A 46 9.13 -9.92 -8.58
C GLN A 46 7.68 -9.92 -9.12
N ILE A 47 7.13 -8.76 -9.53
CA ILE A 47 5.74 -8.69 -10.05
C ILE A 47 5.55 -9.66 -11.21
N THR A 48 6.53 -9.77 -12.12
CA THR A 48 6.45 -10.67 -13.28
C THR A 48 6.35 -12.13 -12.85
N ASP A 49 7.16 -12.56 -11.89
CA ASP A 49 7.14 -13.93 -11.36
C ASP A 49 5.85 -14.22 -10.58
N ILE A 50 5.29 -13.22 -9.90
CA ILE A 50 4.02 -13.33 -9.17
C ILE A 50 2.82 -13.42 -10.13
N ASP A 51 2.85 -12.71 -11.26
CA ASP A 51 1.75 -12.72 -12.25
C ASP A 51 1.72 -14.02 -13.07
N GLU A 52 2.86 -14.69 -13.22
CA GLU A 52 2.97 -15.98 -13.92
C GLU A 52 2.63 -17.20 -13.04
N ALA A 53 2.49 -17.04 -11.72
CA ALA A 53 2.23 -18.11 -10.74
C ALA A 53 0.73 -18.40 -10.51
#